data_AF-A0AAN8FDR0-F1
#
_entry.id   AF-A0AAN8FDR0-F1
#
_cell.length_a   1.000
_cell.length_b   1.000
_cell.length_c   1.000
_cell.angle_alpha   90.00
_cell.angle_beta   90.00
_cell.angle_gamma   90.00
#
_symmetry.space_group_name_H-M   'P 1'
#
loop_
_entity.id
_entity.type
_entity.pdbx_description
1 polymer ?
#
loop_
_entity_poly.entity_id
_entity_poly.type
_entity_poly.pdbx_seq_one_letter_code
_entity_poly.pdbx_strand_id
1 'polypeptide(L)'
;VGGVVTPEYIATTITGHHCAVIRGDLIFSNWRGNSSDLQDLKFVRRIFGALRLEGNLQLKKVDFLTGLEEINMGTKTKEAGVIIKDNPVLEEVQLVSLQKIISGAPITVVIENNPKLAADMDEWYEIAGGANRTKLVLADLGDHEGDGNDVFAFFLQQISI
;
A
#
# COMPACT_ATOMS: atom_id res chain seq x y z
N VAL A 1 -2.25 17.36 -8.25
CA VAL A 1 -2.52 16.36 -9.32
C VAL A 1 -1.73 15.10 -8.97
N GLY A 2 -2.19 13.92 -9.38
CA GLY A 2 -1.50 12.64 -9.18
C GLY A 2 -0.39 12.40 -10.21
N GLY A 3 0.45 11.43 -9.95
CA GLY A 3 1.55 11.04 -10.83
C GLY A 3 2.59 10.19 -10.11
N VAL A 4 3.72 10.00 -10.79
CA VAL A 4 4.91 9.37 -10.22
C VAL A 4 5.57 10.32 -9.24
N VAL A 5 5.84 9.84 -8.03
CA VAL A 5 6.51 10.60 -6.98
C VAL A 5 7.99 10.69 -7.32
N THR A 6 8.41 11.87 -7.77
CA THR A 6 9.80 12.27 -7.99
C THR A 6 10.14 13.40 -7.02
N PRO A 7 11.43 13.71 -6.80
CA PRO A 7 11.82 14.89 -6.03
C PRO A 7 11.19 16.19 -6.57
N GLU A 8 11.05 16.31 -7.90
CA GLU A 8 10.38 17.44 -8.54
C GLU A 8 8.88 17.48 -8.23
N TYR A 9 8.19 16.33 -8.27
CA TYR A 9 6.78 16.24 -7.88
C TYR A 9 6.56 16.72 -6.44
N ILE A 10 7.40 16.25 -5.52
CA ILE A 10 7.34 16.65 -4.11
C ILE A 10 7.54 18.16 -3.97
N ALA A 11 8.62 18.70 -4.54
CA ALA A 11 8.97 20.11 -4.42
C ALA A 11 7.91 21.05 -5.01
N THR A 12 7.24 20.65 -6.08
CA THR A 12 6.29 21.50 -6.82
C THR A 12 4.84 21.30 -6.44
N THR A 13 4.46 20.13 -5.90
CA THR A 13 3.06 19.75 -5.68
C THR A 13 2.72 19.54 -4.20
N ILE A 14 3.69 19.13 -3.39
CA ILE A 14 3.45 18.67 -2.02
C ILE A 14 4.05 19.63 -0.99
N THR A 15 5.34 19.95 -1.12
CA THR A 15 6.08 20.72 -0.13
C THR A 15 5.50 22.11 0.08
N GLY A 16 5.18 22.45 1.33
CA GLY A 16 4.63 23.76 1.70
C GLY A 16 3.19 24.02 1.25
N HIS A 17 2.54 23.08 0.55
CA HIS A 17 1.18 23.24 0.03
C HIS A 17 0.10 22.56 0.90
N HIS A 18 0.48 21.75 1.89
CA HIS A 18 -0.44 20.97 2.74
C HIS A 18 -1.53 20.28 1.91
N CYS A 19 -1.12 19.60 0.85
CA CYS A 19 -2.05 19.03 -0.13
C CYS A 19 -2.92 17.95 0.53
N ALA A 20 -4.18 18.28 0.80
CA ALA A 20 -5.12 17.33 1.42
C ALA A 20 -5.70 16.33 0.41
N VAL A 21 -5.70 16.66 -0.88
CA VAL A 21 -6.39 15.87 -1.92
C VAL A 21 -5.52 15.73 -3.16
N ILE A 22 -5.24 14.49 -3.53
CA ILE A 22 -4.59 14.13 -4.80
C ILE A 22 -5.66 13.67 -5.79
N ARG A 23 -5.59 14.20 -7.02
CA ARG A 23 -6.48 13.80 -8.14
C ARG A 23 -5.67 13.06 -9.19
N GLY A 24 -5.93 11.78 -9.37
CA GLY A 24 -5.09 10.83 -10.09
C GLY A 24 -4.33 9.92 -9.14
N ASP A 25 -3.63 8.94 -9.71
CA ASP A 25 -2.85 7.96 -8.96
C ASP A 25 -1.67 8.61 -8.24
N LEU A 26 -1.28 8.05 -7.10
CA LEU A 26 -0.04 8.36 -6.41
C LEU A 26 0.89 7.15 -6.54
N ILE A 27 1.97 7.31 -7.31
CA ILE A 27 2.80 6.18 -7.75
C ILE A 27 4.23 6.34 -7.23
N PHE A 28 4.65 5.45 -6.34
CA PHE A 28 6.05 5.31 -5.94
C PHE A 28 6.66 4.17 -6.73
N SER A 29 7.49 4.50 -7.71
CA SER A 29 8.19 3.53 -8.53
C SER A 29 9.68 3.84 -8.59
N ASN A 30 10.54 2.88 -8.21
CA ASN A 30 12.00 3.06 -8.15
C ASN A 30 12.40 4.35 -7.40
N TRP A 31 11.76 4.62 -6.25
CA TRP A 31 12.09 5.77 -5.40
C TRP A 31 13.53 5.64 -4.88
N ARG A 32 14.32 6.71 -5.07
CA ARG A 32 15.72 6.82 -4.63
C ARG A 32 15.99 8.05 -3.76
N GLY A 33 14.96 8.84 -3.47
CA GLY A 33 15.08 10.04 -2.63
C GLY A 33 15.09 9.69 -1.14
N ASN A 34 15.24 10.71 -0.29
CA ASN A 34 15.18 10.52 1.15
C ASN A 34 13.71 10.45 1.60
N SER A 35 13.38 9.54 2.52
CA SER A 35 12.03 9.49 3.10
C SER A 35 11.66 10.75 3.89
N SER A 36 12.66 11.54 4.32
CA SER A 36 12.43 12.87 4.90
C SER A 36 11.72 13.83 3.93
N ASP A 37 11.95 13.67 2.63
CA ASP A 37 11.36 14.54 1.61
C ASP A 37 9.86 14.25 1.45
N LEU A 38 9.41 13.08 1.90
CA LEU A 38 8.04 12.63 1.79
C LEU A 38 7.16 13.07 2.97
N GLN A 39 7.72 13.69 4.01
CA GLN A 39 7.01 13.97 5.27
C GLN A 39 5.76 14.85 5.11
N ASP A 40 5.72 15.72 4.10
CA ASP A 40 4.55 16.55 3.82
C ASP A 40 3.37 15.76 3.22
N LEU A 41 3.59 14.52 2.80
CA LEU A 41 2.50 13.63 2.39
C LEU A 41 1.59 13.23 3.56
N LYS A 42 2.00 13.46 4.81
CA LYS A 42 1.16 13.18 6.00
C LYS A 42 -0.12 14.01 6.02
N PHE A 43 -0.16 15.10 5.27
CA PHE A 43 -1.34 15.96 5.14
C PHE A 43 -2.33 15.45 4.09
N VAL A 44 -1.94 14.52 3.23
CA VAL A 44 -2.82 13.92 2.22
C VAL A 44 -3.89 13.12 2.94
N ARG A 45 -5.15 13.50 2.74
CA ARG A 45 -6.32 12.83 3.30
C ARG A 45 -7.01 11.93 2.29
N ARG A 46 -7.02 12.32 1.01
CA ARG A 46 -7.74 11.58 -0.03
C ARG A 46 -6.97 11.48 -1.32
N ILE A 47 -7.04 10.32 -1.95
CA ILE A 47 -6.54 10.08 -3.31
C ILE A 47 -7.73 9.70 -4.20
N PHE A 48 -8.02 10.51 -5.21
CA PHE A 48 -8.97 10.18 -6.28
C PHE A 48 -8.23 9.46 -7.42
N GLY A 49 -7.85 8.22 -7.15
CA GLY A 49 -6.94 7.40 -7.96
C GLY A 49 -6.37 6.27 -7.11
N ALA A 50 -5.40 5.54 -7.63
CA ALA A 50 -4.78 4.41 -6.93
C ALA A 50 -3.55 4.86 -6.14
N LEU A 51 -3.27 4.19 -5.03
CA LEU A 51 -1.96 4.21 -4.38
C LEU A 51 -1.14 3.02 -4.89
N ARG A 52 0.00 3.29 -5.51
CA ARG A 52 0.90 2.27 -6.07
C ARG A 52 2.28 2.38 -5.45
N LEU A 53 2.77 1.28 -4.88
CA LEU A 53 4.12 1.10 -4.37
C LEU A 53 4.76 -0.05 -5.15
N GLU A 54 5.49 0.25 -6.22
CA GLU A 54 5.93 -0.76 -7.19
C GLU A 54 7.45 -0.70 -7.44
N GLY A 55 8.16 -1.80 -7.24
CA GLY A 55 9.58 -1.89 -7.65
C GLY A 55 10.54 -0.99 -6.87
N ASN A 56 10.23 -0.63 -5.62
CA ASN A 56 11.09 0.24 -4.81
C ASN A 56 12.18 -0.59 -4.11
N LEU A 57 13.40 -0.53 -4.64
CA LEU A 57 14.54 -1.32 -4.15
C LEU A 57 15.15 -0.80 -2.83
N GLN A 58 14.79 0.41 -2.41
CA GLN A 58 15.40 1.09 -1.25
C GLN A 58 14.35 1.59 -0.23
N LEU A 59 13.07 1.54 -0.57
CA LEU A 59 11.99 2.02 0.29
C LEU A 59 11.69 0.97 1.35
N LYS A 60 12.15 1.21 2.58
CA LYS A 60 11.96 0.28 3.70
C LYS A 60 10.63 0.45 4.42
N LYS A 61 10.14 1.68 4.53
CA LYS A 61 8.94 2.01 5.30
C LYS A 61 8.09 3.03 4.58
N VAL A 62 6.78 2.89 4.70
CA VAL A 62 5.79 3.87 4.27
C VAL A 62 5.03 4.37 5.50
N ASP A 63 5.59 5.37 6.16
CA ASP A 63 5.05 6.04 7.36
C ASP A 63 4.68 7.51 7.11
N PHE A 64 4.92 7.99 5.88
CA PHE A 64 4.66 9.36 5.47
C PHE A 64 3.22 9.57 4.95
N LEU A 65 2.40 8.53 4.84
CA LEU A 65 0.97 8.61 4.44
C LEU A 65 0.01 8.40 5.62
N THR A 66 0.45 8.67 6.85
CA THR A 66 -0.32 8.43 8.08
C THR A 66 -1.65 9.19 8.16
N GLY A 67 -1.82 10.28 7.41
CA GLY A 67 -3.07 11.03 7.33
C GLY A 67 -4.05 10.56 6.25
N LEU A 68 -3.69 9.59 5.41
CA LEU A 68 -4.53 9.14 4.31
C LEU A 68 -5.77 8.42 4.84
N GLU A 69 -6.95 8.93 4.53
CA GLU A 69 -8.25 8.44 5.04
C GLU A 69 -9.05 7.66 3.97
N GLU A 70 -8.96 8.07 2.71
CA GLU A 70 -9.76 7.52 1.62
C GLU A 70 -8.97 7.38 0.32
N ILE A 71 -9.12 6.22 -0.32
CA ILE A 71 -8.71 5.98 -1.70
C ILE A 71 -9.97 5.76 -2.53
N ASN A 72 -10.17 6.57 -3.55
CA ASN A 72 -11.39 6.58 -4.35
C ASN A 72 -11.07 6.50 -5.84
N MET A 73 -11.19 5.29 -6.37
CA MET A 73 -11.08 5.00 -7.80
C MET A 73 -12.42 5.15 -8.54
N GLY A 74 -13.51 5.29 -7.80
CA GLY A 74 -14.88 5.20 -8.31
C GLY A 74 -15.34 3.75 -8.55
N THR A 75 -16.65 3.59 -8.77
CA THR A 75 -17.27 2.25 -8.91
C THR A 75 -17.23 1.69 -10.32
N LYS A 76 -16.78 2.48 -11.30
CA LYS A 76 -16.69 2.07 -12.71
C LYS A 76 -15.34 1.45 -13.08
N THR A 77 -14.31 1.68 -12.26
CA THR A 77 -13.00 1.07 -12.47
C THR A 77 -13.02 -0.41 -12.10
N LYS A 78 -12.15 -1.20 -12.73
CA LYS A 78 -11.88 -2.60 -12.36
C LYS A 78 -10.50 -2.79 -11.72
N GLU A 79 -9.81 -1.70 -11.42
CA GLU A 79 -8.47 -1.72 -10.84
C GLU A 79 -8.51 -1.65 -9.31
N ALA A 80 -7.53 -2.30 -8.68
CA ALA A 80 -7.32 -2.20 -7.25
C ALA A 80 -6.97 -0.74 -6.85
N GLY A 81 -7.45 -0.32 -5.68
CA GLY A 81 -7.14 1.01 -5.15
C GLY A 81 -5.78 1.07 -4.47
N VAL A 82 -5.32 -0.04 -3.90
CA VAL A 82 -3.98 -0.16 -3.31
C VAL A 82 -3.23 -1.30 -3.99
N ILE A 83 -2.02 -1.00 -4.46
CA ILE A 83 -1.13 -1.97 -5.10
C ILE A 83 0.26 -1.82 -4.50
N ILE A 84 0.78 -2.90 -3.91
CA ILE A 84 2.10 -2.95 -3.28
C ILE A 84 2.83 -4.16 -3.87
N LYS A 85 3.76 -3.93 -4.78
CA LYS A 85 4.41 -5.01 -5.53
C LYS A 85 5.91 -4.84 -5.68
N ASP A 86 6.61 -5.96 -5.62
CA ASP A 86 8.03 -6.06 -5.99
C ASP A 86 8.92 -5.07 -5.22
N ASN A 87 8.65 -4.86 -3.92
CA ASN A 87 9.48 -4.04 -3.04
C ASN A 87 10.30 -4.95 -2.11
N PRO A 88 11.52 -5.36 -2.51
CA PRO A 88 12.28 -6.44 -1.84
C PRO A 88 12.76 -6.09 -0.43
N VAL A 89 12.82 -4.80 -0.10
CA VAL A 89 13.29 -4.31 1.20
C VAL A 89 12.21 -3.59 2.00
N LEU A 90 10.97 -3.56 1.49
CA LEU A 90 9.85 -2.94 2.20
C LEU A 90 9.48 -3.82 3.38
N GLU A 91 9.64 -3.26 4.57
CA GLU A 91 9.42 -3.92 5.86
C GLU A 91 8.05 -3.57 6.43
N GLU A 92 7.55 -2.35 6.16
CA GLU A 92 6.39 -1.81 6.85
C GLU A 92 5.61 -0.80 5.99
N VAL A 93 4.29 -0.87 6.03
CA VAL A 93 3.38 0.10 5.41
C VAL A 93 2.34 0.52 6.43
N GLN A 94 2.42 1.78 6.89
CA GLN A 94 1.55 2.34 7.90
C GLN A 94 0.53 3.29 7.27
N LEU A 95 -0.69 2.78 7.06
CA LEU A 95 -1.83 3.57 6.58
C LEU A 95 -2.87 3.73 7.68
N VAL A 96 -2.43 4.11 8.88
CA VAL A 96 -3.21 4.08 10.14
C VAL A 96 -4.54 4.85 10.11
N SER A 97 -4.68 5.85 9.25
CA SER A 97 -5.94 6.61 9.11
C SER A 97 -6.83 6.10 7.99
N LEU A 98 -6.39 5.13 7.20
CA LEU A 98 -7.09 4.68 6.00
C LEU A 98 -8.31 3.88 6.42
N GLN A 99 -9.49 4.44 6.16
CA GLN A 99 -10.75 3.84 6.59
C GLN A 99 -11.49 3.19 5.42
N LYS A 100 -11.18 3.58 4.19
CA LYS A 100 -12.02 3.23 3.04
C LYS A 100 -11.28 3.21 1.72
N ILE A 101 -11.52 2.13 0.96
CA ILE A 101 -11.18 2.03 -0.47
C ILE A 101 -12.47 1.90 -1.28
N ILE A 102 -12.74 2.85 -2.16
CA ILE A 102 -13.86 2.83 -3.11
C ILE A 102 -13.32 2.41 -4.48
N SER A 103 -13.59 1.15 -4.86
CA SER A 103 -13.29 0.64 -6.20
C SER A 103 -14.37 -0.37 -6.63
N GLY A 104 -14.70 -0.35 -7.93
CA GLY A 104 -15.56 -1.35 -8.58
C GLY A 104 -14.86 -2.70 -8.82
N ALA A 105 -13.57 -2.81 -8.53
CA ALA A 105 -12.83 -4.05 -8.65
C ALA A 105 -13.31 -5.12 -7.65
N PRO A 106 -13.27 -6.41 -8.03
CA PRO A 106 -13.49 -7.49 -7.08
C PRO A 106 -12.39 -7.53 -6.02
N ILE A 107 -11.13 -7.31 -6.42
CA ILE A 107 -9.96 -7.19 -5.55
C ILE A 107 -9.55 -5.72 -5.49
N THR A 108 -9.58 -5.13 -4.29
CA THR A 108 -9.29 -3.71 -4.04
C THR A 108 -7.90 -3.45 -3.49
N VAL A 109 -7.31 -4.46 -2.85
CA VAL A 109 -5.95 -4.43 -2.31
C VAL A 109 -5.16 -5.59 -2.90
N VAL A 110 -3.99 -5.28 -3.45
CA VAL A 110 -3.06 -6.28 -3.99
C VAL A 110 -1.68 -6.07 -3.38
N ILE A 111 -1.18 -7.06 -2.65
CA ILE A 111 0.16 -7.06 -2.05
C ILE A 111 0.87 -8.33 -2.50
N GLU A 112 1.93 -8.20 -3.30
CA GLU A 112 2.64 -9.35 -3.89
C GLU A 112 4.15 -9.10 -3.94
N ASN A 113 4.96 -10.14 -3.74
CA ASN A 113 6.42 -10.05 -3.90
C ASN A 113 7.11 -8.99 -3.03
N ASN A 114 6.67 -8.85 -1.77
CA ASN A 114 7.31 -7.99 -0.77
C ASN A 114 7.86 -8.87 0.39
N PRO A 115 8.99 -9.57 0.20
CA PRO A 115 9.44 -10.66 1.08
C PRO A 115 9.76 -10.25 2.53
N LYS A 116 9.96 -8.95 2.80
CA LYS A 116 10.25 -8.45 4.15
C LYS A 116 9.06 -7.75 4.80
N LEU A 117 7.95 -7.61 4.08
CA LEU A 117 6.82 -6.84 4.55
C LEU A 117 6.13 -7.62 5.67
N ALA A 118 6.21 -7.09 6.89
CA ALA A 118 5.34 -7.53 7.98
C ALA A 118 3.97 -6.89 7.77
N ALA A 119 2.97 -7.69 7.44
CA ALA A 119 1.60 -7.23 7.22
C ALA A 119 0.68 -7.90 8.24
N ASP A 120 -0.10 -7.10 8.96
CA ASP A 120 -1.27 -7.59 9.69
C ASP A 120 -2.40 -7.84 8.68
N MET A 121 -2.74 -9.11 8.48
CA MET A 121 -3.72 -9.48 7.46
C MET A 121 -5.12 -8.94 7.79
N ASP A 122 -5.47 -8.88 9.07
CA ASP A 122 -6.79 -8.43 9.50
C ASP A 122 -6.96 -6.94 9.18
N GLU A 123 -5.92 -6.12 9.40
CA GLU A 123 -5.91 -4.70 9.02
C GLU A 123 -6.21 -4.53 7.51
N TRP A 124 -5.51 -5.26 6.65
CA TRP A 124 -5.70 -5.14 5.20
C TRP A 124 -7.06 -5.65 4.73
N TYR A 125 -7.59 -6.70 5.38
CA TYR A 125 -8.93 -7.20 5.09
C TYR A 125 -10.00 -6.19 5.48
N GLU A 126 -9.89 -5.55 6.64
CA GLU A 126 -10.82 -4.51 7.07
C GLU A 126 -10.83 -3.33 6.09
N ILE A 127 -9.64 -2.81 5.74
CA ILE A 127 -9.49 -1.70 4.81
C ILE A 127 -10.05 -2.03 3.41
N ALA A 128 -9.86 -3.26 2.94
CA ALA A 128 -10.35 -3.72 1.63
C ALA A 128 -11.87 -3.92 1.58
N GLY A 129 -12.53 -4.03 2.74
CA GLY A 129 -13.93 -4.43 2.88
C GLY A 129 -14.15 -5.95 2.83
N GLY A 130 -13.14 -6.73 3.24
CA GLY A 130 -13.17 -8.19 3.40
C GLY A 130 -11.98 -8.93 2.78
N ALA A 131 -11.69 -10.13 3.28
CA ALA A 131 -10.64 -11.00 2.76
C ALA A 131 -10.83 -11.38 1.29
N ASN A 132 -12.07 -11.55 0.83
CA ASN A 132 -12.41 -11.82 -0.57
C ASN A 132 -12.11 -10.65 -1.53
N ARG A 133 -11.79 -9.47 -1.00
CA ARG A 133 -11.40 -8.27 -1.75
C ARG A 133 -9.90 -7.99 -1.67
N THR A 134 -9.14 -8.89 -1.06
CA THR A 134 -7.70 -8.74 -0.85
C THR A 134 -6.94 -9.88 -1.51
N LYS A 135 -5.87 -9.56 -2.23
CA LYS A 135 -4.90 -10.55 -2.72
C LYS A 135 -3.57 -10.31 -2.04
N LEU A 136 -3.17 -11.23 -1.16
CA LEU A 136 -1.92 -11.20 -0.42
C LEU A 136 -1.07 -12.40 -0.84
N VAL A 137 0.11 -12.16 -1.42
CA VAL A 137 1.10 -13.18 -1.73
C VAL A 137 2.40 -12.77 -1.05
N LEU A 138 2.53 -13.18 0.20
CA LEU A 138 3.76 -13.01 0.98
C LEU A 138 4.75 -14.12 0.62
N ALA A 139 6.05 -13.82 0.72
CA ALA A 139 7.05 -14.85 0.61
C ALA A 139 6.86 -15.81 1.79
N ASP A 140 6.87 -17.12 1.51
CA ASP A 140 6.91 -18.17 2.51
C ASP A 140 8.14 -17.90 3.37
N LEU A 141 7.93 -17.42 4.60
CA LEU A 141 8.99 -17.35 5.60
C LEU A 141 9.26 -18.80 5.96
N GLY A 142 10.16 -19.44 5.22
CA GLY A 142 10.55 -20.81 5.45
C GLY A 142 10.76 -21.01 6.94
N ASP A 143 9.96 -21.92 7.51
CA ASP A 143 10.01 -22.31 8.90
C ASP A 143 11.46 -22.51 9.31
N HIS A 144 11.99 -21.60 10.15
CA HIS A 144 13.11 -21.98 10.99
C HIS A 144 12.54 -22.91 12.06
N GLU A 145 12.51 -24.19 11.71
CA GLU A 145 12.29 -25.33 12.59
C GLU A 145 13.20 -25.18 13.82
N GLY A 146 12.60 -24.81 14.95
CA GLY A 146 13.35 -24.42 16.14
C GLY A 146 12.48 -24.05 17.33
N ASP A 147 11.80 -25.07 17.87
CA ASP A 147 11.31 -25.16 19.26
C ASP A 147 9.91 -24.58 19.59
N GLY A 148 8.92 -25.49 19.59
CA GLY A 148 7.96 -25.66 20.70
C GLY A 148 6.97 -24.54 21.05
N ASN A 149 5.73 -24.71 20.56
CA ASN A 149 4.43 -24.15 21.00
C ASN A 149 3.95 -22.86 20.31
N ASP A 150 2.81 -23.01 19.62
CA ASP A 150 1.85 -22.00 19.13
C ASP A 150 2.41 -20.98 18.10
N VAL A 151 1.83 -20.72 16.92
CA VAL A 151 0.47 -20.28 16.60
C VAL A 151 0.25 -20.40 15.06
N PHE A 152 -0.87 -21.00 14.64
CA PHE A 152 -1.55 -20.93 13.32
C PHE A 152 -0.77 -20.67 12.02
N ALA A 153 -0.50 -21.75 11.28
CA ALA A 153 -0.43 -21.71 9.82
C ALA A 153 -1.86 -21.72 9.25
N PHE A 154 -2.34 -20.58 8.75
CA PHE A 154 -3.59 -20.54 7.97
C PHE A 154 -3.32 -20.66 6.47
N PHE A 155 -3.93 -21.71 5.93
CA PHE A 155 -3.84 -22.31 4.61
C PHE A 155 -3.98 -21.37 3.39
N LEU A 156 -3.22 -21.72 2.36
CA LEU A 156 -3.54 -21.47 0.95
C LEU A 156 -4.91 -22.09 0.57
N GLN A 157 -5.92 -21.25 0.38
CA GLN A 157 -7.07 -21.44 -0.51
C GLN A 157 -7.84 -20.10 -0.49
N GLN A 158 -8.16 -19.42 -1.58
CA GLN A 158 -8.85 -19.85 -2.80
C GLN A 158 -8.44 -18.87 -3.93
N ILE A 159 -8.36 -19.28 -5.19
CA ILE A 159 -9.51 -19.37 -6.11
C ILE A 159 -9.26 -20.55 -7.07
N SER A 160 -10.11 -21.57 -6.97
CA SER A 160 -10.44 -22.44 -8.11
C SER A 160 -11.68 -21.87 -8.79
N ILE A 161 -11.69 -22.04 -10.11
CA ILE A 161 -12.63 -21.59 -11.16
C ILE A 161 -14.10 -21.60 -10.72
#